data_AF-A0A505HKQ2-F1
#
_entry.id   AF-A0A505HKQ2-F1
#
_cell.length_a   1.000
_cell.length_b   1.000
_cell.length_c   1.000
_cell.angle_alpha   90.00
_cell.angle_beta   90.00
_cell.angle_gamma   90.00
#
_symmetry.space_group_name_H-M   'P 1'
#
loop_
_entity.id
_entity.type
_entity.pdbx_description
1 polymer ?
#
loop_
_entity_poly.entity_id
_entity_poly.type
_entity_poly.pdbx_seq_one_letter_code
_entity_poly.pdbx_strand_id
1 'polypeptide(L)'
;MAPARKRRAVPDSPSEDDIPTPETQRRRVAARQATESEDDDDAGDDDAYDTRAPSSTDVMVKKMVRLALASEFSRLPIRRSDISVKVLGEQGTRQFKTVFEEAQRVLQEKFGMEMMELPVKEKVTVQQRRAAQKVEKPSSTNKSWIVTTTLPTKYRKPEILLPSKAPMESTYTGLYSFIIAVIVLNGGTIHEQKLERYLKRTNTDAWTPIDRTDRFLQRLCKEGYLVRNRDVDGGEEVIEYILGPRGKIEVGTKGVARLVREVYGRSDDCERDDEFEIRLARSLGLKQPEPRAQEEQAEGGAA
;
A
#
# COMPACT_ATOMS: atom_id res chain seq x y z
N MET A 1 4.50 59.76 47.52
CA MET A 1 4.65 59.83 46.06
C MET A 1 3.29 59.54 45.44
N ALA A 2 2.63 60.57 44.95
CA ALA A 2 1.25 60.56 44.45
C ALA A 2 1.22 61.05 42.98
N PRO A 3 0.13 60.78 42.23
CA PRO A 3 0.11 60.64 40.77
C PRO A 3 -0.20 61.94 40.02
N ALA A 4 0.17 62.04 38.74
CA ALA A 4 -0.27 63.12 37.87
C ALA A 4 -0.43 62.68 36.40
N ARG A 5 -1.37 63.35 35.73
CA ARG A 5 -2.21 62.91 34.61
C ARG A 5 -2.16 64.01 33.52
N LYS A 6 -2.24 63.63 32.22
CA LYS A 6 -2.73 64.41 31.03
C LYS A 6 -1.87 65.62 30.57
N ARG A 7 -1.75 66.01 29.27
CA ARG A 7 -2.65 66.06 28.07
C ARG A 7 -1.79 65.90 26.77
N ARG A 8 -2.17 65.15 25.72
CA ARG A 8 -3.09 65.43 24.55
C ARG A 8 -2.66 66.66 23.72
N ALA A 9 -2.38 66.58 22.41
CA ALA A 9 -3.42 66.42 21.35
C ALA A 9 -2.96 65.84 19.98
N VAL A 10 -3.97 65.27 19.31
CA VAL A 10 -4.22 64.72 17.95
C VAL A 10 -5.03 65.85 17.23
N PRO A 11 -5.14 66.04 15.88
CA PRO A 11 -5.60 65.01 14.93
C PRO A 11 -5.22 65.14 13.43
N ASP A 12 -5.47 64.08 12.66
CA ASP A 12 -6.12 64.27 11.35
C ASP A 12 -6.97 63.06 10.94
N SER A 13 -8.21 63.34 10.55
CA SER A 13 -9.29 62.50 9.99
C SER A 13 -10.43 63.50 9.68
N PRO A 14 -11.44 63.24 8.81
CA PRO A 14 -11.78 62.08 7.97
C PRO A 14 -12.11 62.51 6.50
N SER A 15 -12.55 61.65 5.57
CA SER A 15 -13.97 61.49 5.14
C SER A 15 -14.03 60.56 3.90
N GLU A 16 -14.92 59.55 3.89
CA GLU A 16 -16.16 59.43 3.09
C GLU A 16 -15.86 59.15 1.59
N ASP A 17 -16.18 57.98 1.02
CA ASP A 17 -17.53 57.68 0.55
C ASP A 17 -17.84 56.17 0.49
N ASP A 18 -19.05 55.86 0.95
CA ASP A 18 -19.76 54.60 0.87
C ASP A 18 -20.78 54.75 -0.29
N ILE A 19 -20.63 54.01 -1.39
CA ILE A 19 -21.67 53.92 -2.43
C ILE A 19 -21.84 52.47 -2.90
N PRO A 20 -22.95 51.80 -2.53
CA PRO A 20 -23.46 50.59 -3.15
C PRO A 20 -24.47 50.93 -4.27
N THR A 21 -24.63 50.09 -5.31
CA THR A 21 -25.86 49.89 -6.15
C THR A 21 -25.58 49.15 -7.48
N PRO A 22 -26.58 48.62 -8.23
CA PRO A 22 -27.96 48.29 -7.85
C PRO A 22 -28.44 46.88 -8.29
N GLU A 23 -29.51 46.45 -7.63
CA GLU A 23 -30.46 45.41 -8.03
C GLU A 23 -31.07 45.67 -9.42
N THR A 24 -31.35 44.59 -10.15
CA THR A 24 -32.33 44.62 -11.24
C THR A 24 -33.53 43.74 -10.86
N GLN A 25 -34.54 44.37 -10.28
CA GLN A 25 -35.90 43.83 -10.23
C GLN A 25 -36.61 44.11 -11.57
N ARG A 26 -37.08 43.06 -12.24
CA ARG A 26 -38.24 43.15 -13.16
C ARG A 26 -39.26 42.04 -12.86
N ARG A 27 -40.13 42.37 -11.92
CA ARG A 27 -41.61 42.29 -11.96
C ARG A 27 -42.28 41.18 -12.82
N ARG A 28 -42.80 40.17 -12.10
CA ARG A 28 -44.15 39.53 -12.15
C ARG A 28 -44.99 39.59 -13.44
N VAL A 29 -45.42 38.41 -13.90
CA VAL A 29 -46.84 38.12 -14.22
C VAL A 29 -47.18 36.71 -13.73
N ALA A 30 -48.28 36.61 -12.97
CA ALA A 30 -48.88 35.39 -12.45
C ALA A 30 -49.98 34.87 -13.38
N ALA A 31 -50.08 33.55 -13.52
CA ALA A 31 -51.23 32.73 -13.95
C ALA A 31 -50.69 31.32 -14.21
N ARG A 32 -51.31 30.16 -13.95
CA ARG A 32 -52.61 29.70 -13.43
C ARG A 32 -52.41 28.17 -13.24
N GLN A 33 -52.73 27.63 -12.07
CA GLN A 33 -53.80 26.62 -11.86
C GLN A 33 -53.54 25.18 -12.37
N ALA A 34 -53.68 24.28 -11.40
CA ALA A 34 -53.79 22.82 -11.40
C ALA A 34 -54.59 22.17 -12.55
N THR A 35 -54.26 20.92 -12.89
CA THR A 35 -55.15 19.73 -12.74
C THR A 35 -54.42 18.43 -13.10
N GLU A 36 -54.80 17.37 -12.39
CA GLU A 36 -54.51 15.92 -12.56
C GLU A 36 -54.96 15.44 -13.98
N SER A 37 -54.61 14.28 -14.56
CA SER A 37 -54.45 12.92 -14.06
C SER A 37 -53.95 11.95 -15.17
N GLU A 38 -53.38 10.82 -14.72
CA GLU A 38 -53.49 9.43 -15.23
C GLU A 38 -52.84 8.94 -16.56
N ASP A 39 -51.85 8.05 -16.35
CA ASP A 39 -51.58 6.72 -16.94
C ASP A 39 -51.65 6.46 -18.45
N ASP A 40 -50.52 5.98 -18.99
CA ASP A 40 -50.53 4.74 -19.79
C ASP A 40 -49.20 3.99 -19.60
N ASP A 41 -49.31 2.70 -19.29
CA ASP A 41 -48.25 1.73 -19.13
C ASP A 41 -47.72 1.29 -20.51
N ASP A 42 -46.40 1.22 -20.70
CA ASP A 42 -45.83 0.23 -21.62
C ASP A 42 -44.52 -0.35 -21.08
N ALA A 43 -44.40 -1.64 -21.29
CA ALA A 43 -43.63 -2.58 -20.51
C ALA A 43 -42.24 -2.89 -21.11
N GLY A 44 -41.32 -3.22 -20.21
CA GLY A 44 -40.27 -4.21 -20.47
C GLY A 44 -38.95 -3.69 -21.04
N ASP A 45 -38.05 -3.29 -20.16
CA ASP A 45 -36.67 -3.78 -20.23
C ASP A 45 -36.09 -3.90 -18.82
N ASP A 46 -35.74 -5.13 -18.47
CA ASP A 46 -35.36 -5.59 -17.14
C ASP A 46 -33.86 -5.37 -16.96
N ASP A 47 -33.45 -4.10 -16.84
CA ASP A 47 -32.15 -3.70 -16.31
C ASP A 47 -32.39 -2.60 -15.27
N ALA A 48 -33.08 -2.99 -14.20
CA ALA A 48 -33.21 -2.20 -13.00
C ALA A 48 -31.83 -2.01 -12.37
N TYR A 49 -31.11 -0.97 -12.80
CA TYR A 49 -30.12 -0.30 -11.96
C TYR A 49 -30.81 -0.05 -10.63
N ASP A 50 -30.41 -0.79 -9.60
CA ASP A 50 -30.91 -0.73 -8.23
C ASP A 50 -30.86 0.73 -7.74
N THR A 51 -31.91 1.49 -8.04
CA THR A 51 -32.05 2.91 -7.69
C THR A 51 -32.67 2.98 -6.30
N ARG A 52 -32.22 2.12 -5.39
CA ARG A 52 -32.45 2.28 -3.96
C ARG A 52 -31.64 3.47 -3.48
N ALA A 53 -32.28 4.35 -2.70
CA ALA A 53 -31.56 5.39 -1.99
C ALA A 53 -30.43 4.73 -1.18
N PRO A 54 -29.17 5.20 -1.30
CA PRO A 54 -28.03 4.52 -0.71
C PRO A 54 -28.22 4.46 0.79
N SER A 55 -28.25 3.24 1.34
CA SER A 55 -28.28 3.04 2.78
C SER A 55 -27.02 3.66 3.40
N SER A 56 -27.08 3.99 4.69
CA SER A 56 -25.90 4.49 5.41
C SER A 56 -24.72 3.49 5.29
N THR A 57 -25.02 2.20 5.26
CA THR A 57 -24.08 1.11 5.00
C THR A 57 -23.47 1.18 3.59
N ASP A 58 -24.24 1.45 2.54
CA ASP A 58 -23.71 1.56 1.16
C ASP A 58 -22.72 2.72 1.02
N VAL A 59 -23.01 3.84 1.69
CA VAL A 59 -22.09 4.98 1.74
C VAL A 59 -20.80 4.60 2.45
N MET A 60 -20.86 3.86 3.56
CA MET A 60 -19.69 3.37 4.28
C MET A 60 -18.87 2.38 3.45
N VAL A 61 -19.52 1.46 2.73
CA VAL A 61 -18.85 0.52 1.81
C VAL A 61 -18.11 1.29 0.71
N LYS A 62 -18.78 2.24 0.04
CA LYS A 62 -18.14 3.09 -0.98
C LYS A 62 -16.98 3.90 -0.41
N LYS A 63 -17.09 4.41 0.82
CA LYS A 63 -15.98 5.10 1.51
C LYS A 63 -14.81 4.14 1.81
N MET A 64 -15.08 2.92 2.25
CA MET A 64 -14.05 1.92 2.52
C MET A 64 -13.29 1.52 1.25
N VAL A 65 -14.00 1.26 0.15
CA VAL A 65 -13.40 0.93 -1.15
C VAL A 65 -12.53 2.08 -1.65
N ARG A 66 -13.02 3.34 -1.59
CA ARG A 66 -12.21 4.52 -1.97
C ARG A 66 -10.97 4.67 -1.10
N LEU A 67 -11.10 4.47 0.21
CA LEU A 67 -9.95 4.49 1.12
C LEU A 67 -8.92 3.42 0.73
N ALA A 68 -9.37 2.21 0.42
CA ALA A 68 -8.50 1.11 0.02
C ALA A 68 -7.72 1.43 -1.26
N LEU A 69 -8.41 1.88 -2.31
CA LEU A 69 -7.79 2.25 -3.59
C LEU A 69 -6.80 3.43 -3.45
N ALA A 70 -7.18 4.46 -2.69
CA ALA A 70 -6.31 5.62 -2.46
C ALA A 70 -5.07 5.26 -1.62
N SER A 71 -5.24 4.40 -0.62
CA SER A 71 -4.14 3.88 0.20
C SER A 71 -3.18 3.02 -0.61
N GLU A 72 -3.67 2.20 -1.55
CA GLU A 72 -2.82 1.41 -2.43
C GLU A 72 -2.00 2.30 -3.35
N PHE A 73 -2.66 3.25 -4.03
CA PHE A 73 -1.99 4.24 -4.88
C PHE A 73 -0.92 5.04 -4.12
N SER A 74 -1.21 5.42 -2.88
CA SER A 74 -0.29 6.20 -2.03
C SER A 74 0.72 5.35 -1.28
N ARG A 75 0.67 4.02 -1.43
CA ARG A 75 1.52 3.07 -0.72
C ARG A 75 1.44 3.20 0.81
N LEU A 76 0.25 3.44 1.33
CA LEU A 76 0.01 3.57 2.77
C LEU A 76 -0.72 2.35 3.33
N PRO A 77 -0.26 1.78 4.46
CA PRO A 77 -1.00 0.74 5.16
C PRO A 77 -2.34 1.31 5.68
N ILE A 78 -3.40 0.52 5.57
CA ILE A 78 -4.75 0.88 6.03
C ILE A 78 -4.87 0.43 7.48
N ARG A 79 -4.91 1.37 8.43
CA ARG A 79 -5.02 1.04 9.86
C ARG A 79 -6.47 0.95 10.30
N ARG A 80 -6.74 0.11 11.31
CA ARG A 80 -8.08 0.02 11.94
C ARG A 80 -8.57 1.38 12.43
N SER A 81 -7.70 2.20 13.01
CA SER A 81 -8.01 3.56 13.47
C SER A 81 -8.48 4.47 12.34
N ASP A 82 -7.82 4.39 11.19
CA ASP A 82 -8.14 5.24 10.03
C ASP A 82 -9.48 4.85 9.42
N ILE A 83 -9.79 3.54 9.41
CA ILE A 83 -11.12 3.05 9.01
C ILE A 83 -12.19 3.59 9.97
N SER A 84 -11.97 3.50 11.27
CA SER A 84 -12.94 4.00 12.26
C SER A 84 -13.23 5.49 12.06
N VAL A 85 -12.19 6.32 11.88
CA VAL A 85 -12.35 7.77 11.73
C VAL A 85 -12.90 8.16 10.35
N LYS A 86 -12.36 7.61 9.26
CA LYS A 86 -12.67 8.07 7.89
C LYS A 86 -13.88 7.40 7.26
N VAL A 87 -14.24 6.20 7.71
CA VAL A 87 -15.31 5.39 7.12
C VAL A 87 -16.52 5.32 8.04
N LEU A 88 -16.32 4.84 9.27
CA LEU A 88 -17.42 4.45 10.17
C LEU A 88 -17.93 5.61 11.04
N GLY A 89 -17.08 6.57 11.38
CA GLY A 89 -17.39 7.61 12.37
C GLY A 89 -17.55 7.04 13.80
N GLU A 90 -17.96 7.89 14.75
CA GLU A 90 -18.04 7.53 16.17
C GLU A 90 -19.01 6.38 16.45
N GLN A 91 -20.18 6.37 15.78
CA GLN A 91 -21.25 5.40 16.02
C GLN A 91 -21.18 4.14 15.14
N GLY A 92 -20.36 4.15 14.08
CA GLY A 92 -20.32 3.08 13.08
C GLY A 92 -19.43 1.88 13.44
N THR A 93 -18.78 1.88 14.60
CA THR A 93 -17.81 0.83 14.97
C THR A 93 -18.40 -0.58 14.93
N ARG A 94 -19.68 -0.73 15.32
CA ARG A 94 -20.40 -2.02 15.33
C ARG A 94 -20.67 -2.59 13.93
N GLN A 95 -20.72 -1.72 12.92
CA GLN A 95 -21.02 -2.10 11.53
C GLN A 95 -19.77 -2.48 10.75
N PHE A 96 -18.58 -2.41 11.36
CA PHE A 96 -17.33 -2.68 10.64
C PHE A 96 -17.32 -4.02 9.92
N LYS A 97 -17.75 -5.10 10.59
CA LYS A 97 -17.68 -6.44 10.01
C LYS A 97 -18.48 -6.51 8.71
N THR A 98 -19.74 -6.09 8.77
CA THR A 98 -20.64 -6.03 7.61
C THR A 98 -20.08 -5.13 6.50
N VAL A 99 -19.64 -3.91 6.85
CA VAL A 99 -19.07 -2.97 5.86
C VAL A 99 -17.79 -3.52 5.24
N PHE A 100 -16.95 -4.21 6.02
CA PHE A 100 -15.69 -4.78 5.56
C PHE A 100 -15.90 -5.97 4.62
N GLU A 101 -16.79 -6.89 4.97
CA GLU A 101 -17.15 -8.03 4.13
C GLU A 101 -17.76 -7.58 2.80
N GLU A 102 -18.67 -6.60 2.85
CA GLU A 102 -19.30 -6.03 1.66
C GLU A 102 -18.29 -5.26 0.78
N ALA A 103 -17.38 -4.50 1.40
CA ALA A 103 -16.30 -3.82 0.68
C ALA A 103 -15.31 -4.80 0.04
N GLN A 104 -14.99 -5.92 0.70
CA GLN A 104 -14.17 -6.99 0.12
C GLN A 104 -14.81 -7.57 -1.14
N ARG A 105 -16.12 -7.84 -1.09
CA ARG A 105 -16.87 -8.31 -2.27
C ARG A 105 -16.76 -7.32 -3.44
N VAL A 106 -17.00 -6.04 -3.19
CA VAL A 106 -16.89 -5.00 -4.22
C VAL A 106 -15.47 -4.87 -4.79
N LEU A 107 -14.44 -4.95 -3.93
CA LEU A 107 -13.04 -4.93 -4.36
C LEU A 107 -12.71 -6.14 -5.26
N GLN A 108 -13.19 -7.33 -4.91
CA GLN A 108 -12.93 -8.55 -5.66
C GLN A 108 -13.67 -8.56 -7.00
N GLU A 109 -14.98 -8.27 -6.99
CA GLU A 109 -15.83 -8.33 -8.18
C GLU A 109 -15.51 -7.23 -9.20
N LYS A 110 -15.32 -5.98 -8.74
CA LYS A 110 -15.16 -4.83 -9.65
C LYS A 110 -13.71 -4.48 -9.96
N PHE A 111 -12.79 -4.74 -9.03
CA PHE A 111 -11.40 -4.29 -9.15
C PHE A 111 -10.40 -5.45 -9.23
N GLY A 112 -10.80 -6.69 -8.96
CA GLY A 112 -9.86 -7.82 -8.89
C GLY A 112 -8.82 -7.65 -7.78
N MET A 113 -9.23 -7.03 -6.67
CA MET A 113 -8.39 -6.70 -5.53
C MET A 113 -9.01 -7.20 -4.23
N GLU A 114 -8.20 -7.35 -3.19
CA GLU A 114 -8.67 -7.67 -1.85
C GLU A 114 -7.82 -6.97 -0.78
N MET A 115 -8.41 -6.67 0.36
CA MET A 115 -7.68 -6.17 1.53
C MET A 115 -7.08 -7.35 2.30
N MET A 116 -5.76 -7.50 2.26
CA MET A 116 -5.03 -8.52 3.01
C MET A 116 -4.40 -7.92 4.28
N GLU A 117 -4.53 -8.62 5.40
CA GLU A 117 -3.91 -8.19 6.66
C GLU A 117 -2.38 -8.33 6.58
N LEU A 118 -1.67 -7.26 6.93
CA LEU A 118 -0.22 -7.28 7.05
C LEU A 118 0.19 -8.10 8.28
N PRO A 119 1.23 -8.94 8.16
CA PRO A 119 1.85 -9.56 9.32
C PRO A 119 2.27 -8.50 10.34
N VAL A 120 2.08 -8.80 11.63
CA VAL A 120 2.53 -7.92 12.71
C VAL A 120 4.03 -7.69 12.55
N LYS A 121 4.46 -6.41 12.60
CA LYS A 121 5.88 -6.04 12.54
C LYS A 121 6.66 -6.88 13.55
N GLU A 122 7.64 -7.62 13.07
CA GLU A 122 8.56 -8.37 13.93
C GLU A 122 9.30 -7.39 14.85
N LYS A 123 9.37 -7.75 16.13
CA LYS A 123 10.11 -7.00 17.14
C LYS A 123 11.57 -7.38 17.03
N VAL A 124 12.34 -6.57 16.30
CA VAL A 124 13.67 -7.02 15.86
C VAL A 124 14.76 -6.71 16.88
N THR A 125 14.64 -5.64 17.66
CA THR A 125 15.72 -5.25 18.60
C THR A 125 15.74 -6.13 19.85
N VAL A 126 16.91 -6.30 20.48
CA VAL A 126 17.06 -7.04 21.75
C VAL A 126 16.18 -6.43 22.85
N GLN A 127 16.09 -5.10 22.90
CA GLN A 127 15.20 -4.39 23.83
C GLN A 127 13.72 -4.66 23.53
N GLN A 128 13.32 -4.70 22.26
CA GLN A 128 11.95 -5.03 21.85
C GLN A 128 11.60 -6.50 22.13
N ARG A 129 12.55 -7.42 21.97
CA ARG A 129 12.40 -8.84 22.32
C ARG A 129 12.26 -9.03 23.84
N ARG A 130 13.11 -8.37 24.65
CA ARG A 130 13.01 -8.37 26.13
C ARG A 130 11.72 -7.71 26.62
N ALA A 131 11.27 -6.62 25.99
CA ALA A 131 10.00 -5.96 26.31
C ALA A 131 8.79 -6.81 25.89
N ALA A 132 8.90 -7.60 24.81
CA ALA A 132 7.84 -8.53 24.41
C ALA A 132 7.67 -9.69 25.38
N GLN A 133 8.76 -10.20 25.96
CA GLN A 133 8.73 -11.26 26.97
C GLN A 133 8.08 -10.80 28.30
N LYS A 134 8.07 -9.50 28.59
CA LYS A 134 7.39 -8.92 29.76
C LYS A 134 5.88 -8.71 29.57
N VAL A 135 5.34 -8.94 28.38
CA VAL A 135 3.92 -8.75 28.08
C VAL A 135 3.27 -10.13 27.89
N GLU A 136 2.55 -10.60 28.91
CA GLU A 136 1.93 -11.95 28.93
C GLU A 136 0.86 -12.20 27.86
N LYS A 137 0.36 -11.16 27.20
CA LYS A 137 -0.53 -11.29 26.03
C LYS A 137 0.01 -10.49 24.86
N PRO A 138 0.48 -11.12 23.76
CA PRO A 138 0.84 -10.39 22.56
C PRO A 138 -0.41 -9.65 22.07
N SER A 139 -0.43 -8.33 22.20
CA SER A 139 -1.56 -7.52 21.78
C SER A 139 -1.70 -7.60 20.26
N SER A 140 -2.70 -8.35 19.79
CA SER A 140 -3.16 -8.47 18.39
C SER A 140 -3.76 -7.14 17.83
N THR A 141 -3.38 -5.99 18.40
CA THR A 141 -4.10 -4.73 18.26
C THR A 141 -3.71 -3.89 17.06
N ASN A 142 -2.59 -4.16 16.39
CA ASN A 142 -2.19 -3.42 15.19
C ASN A 142 -2.64 -4.11 13.90
N LYS A 143 -3.96 -4.33 13.78
CA LYS A 143 -4.56 -4.78 12.52
C LYS A 143 -4.39 -3.70 11.47
N SER A 144 -3.64 -4.04 10.43
CA SER A 144 -3.33 -3.17 9.31
C SER A 144 -3.49 -3.97 8.04
N TRP A 145 -4.05 -3.37 7.01
CA TRP A 145 -4.28 -4.03 5.73
C TRP A 145 -3.49 -3.34 4.61
N ILE A 146 -3.21 -4.09 3.56
CA ILE A 146 -2.82 -3.58 2.24
C ILE A 146 -3.77 -4.15 1.20
N VAL A 147 -3.81 -3.55 0.02
CA VAL A 147 -4.63 -4.07 -1.08
C VAL A 147 -3.74 -4.93 -1.97
N THR A 148 -4.16 -6.16 -2.24
CA THR A 148 -3.44 -7.10 -3.09
C THR A 148 -4.31 -7.52 -4.26
N THR A 149 -3.68 -7.86 -5.39
CA THR A 149 -4.42 -8.39 -6.54
C THR A 149 -4.84 -9.84 -6.31
N THR A 150 -6.10 -10.14 -6.61
CA THR A 150 -6.64 -11.50 -6.63
C THR A 150 -6.45 -12.19 -7.98
N LEU A 151 -5.86 -11.50 -8.96
CA LEU A 151 -5.67 -12.02 -10.31
C LEU A 151 -4.79 -13.28 -10.27
N PRO A 152 -5.18 -14.40 -10.89
CA PRO A 152 -4.36 -15.61 -10.94
C PRO A 152 -2.98 -15.39 -11.57
N THR A 153 -1.96 -16.12 -11.10
CA THR A 153 -0.55 -15.97 -11.54
C THR A 153 -0.38 -16.09 -13.06
N LYS A 154 -1.20 -16.91 -13.74
CA LYS A 154 -1.18 -17.07 -15.20
C LYS A 154 -1.43 -15.77 -15.97
N TYR A 155 -2.15 -14.81 -15.38
CA TYR A 155 -2.44 -13.51 -15.98
C TYR A 155 -1.52 -12.40 -15.46
N ARG A 156 -0.63 -12.68 -14.48
CA ARG A 156 0.40 -11.75 -13.98
C ARG A 156 1.67 -11.79 -14.84
N LYS A 157 1.49 -11.68 -16.16
CA LYS A 157 2.56 -11.59 -17.15
C LYS A 157 2.69 -10.16 -17.63
N PRO A 158 3.92 -9.66 -17.91
CA PRO A 158 4.11 -8.30 -18.44
C PRO A 158 3.34 -8.04 -19.75
N GLU A 159 3.10 -9.06 -20.56
CA GLU A 159 2.30 -9.00 -21.79
C GLU A 159 0.83 -8.64 -21.54
N ILE A 160 0.29 -9.03 -20.38
CA ILE A 160 -1.12 -8.85 -20.01
C ILE A 160 -1.25 -7.64 -19.08
N LEU A 161 -0.43 -7.61 -18.02
CA LEU A 161 -0.32 -6.49 -17.10
C LEU A 161 0.92 -5.68 -17.45
N LEU A 162 0.73 -4.74 -18.37
CA LEU A 162 1.78 -3.80 -18.74
C LEU A 162 2.21 -3.00 -17.50
N PRO A 163 3.52 -2.68 -17.37
CA PRO A 163 4.00 -1.79 -16.34
C PRO A 163 3.19 -0.49 -16.32
N SER A 164 2.95 0.04 -15.12
CA SER A 164 2.21 1.29 -14.96
C SER A 164 2.83 2.38 -15.84
N LYS A 165 1.98 3.05 -16.63
CA LYS A 165 2.36 4.23 -17.42
C LYS A 165 2.55 5.48 -16.56
N ALA A 166 2.22 5.39 -15.26
CA ALA A 166 2.45 6.50 -14.35
C ALA A 166 3.96 6.80 -14.25
N PRO A 167 4.33 8.09 -14.18
CA PRO A 167 5.73 8.48 -14.14
C PRO A 167 6.47 7.76 -13.02
N MET A 168 7.62 7.17 -13.36
CA MET A 168 8.58 6.61 -12.39
C MET A 168 8.09 5.41 -11.56
N GLU A 169 6.85 4.93 -11.73
CA GLU A 169 6.30 3.79 -10.96
C GLU A 169 7.02 2.47 -11.27
N SER A 170 7.35 2.24 -12.54
CA SER A 170 8.14 1.07 -12.96
C SER A 170 9.55 1.13 -12.38
N THR A 171 10.18 2.31 -12.42
CA THR A 171 11.49 2.56 -11.82
C THR A 171 11.46 2.34 -10.30
N TYR A 172 10.42 2.83 -9.62
CA TYR A 172 10.23 2.65 -8.18
C TYR A 172 10.12 1.17 -7.84
N THR A 173 9.31 0.45 -8.61
CA THR A 173 9.12 -0.99 -8.50
C THR A 173 10.41 -1.77 -8.68
N GLY A 174 11.20 -1.44 -9.71
CA GLY A 174 12.49 -2.06 -9.95
C GLY A 174 13.47 -1.84 -8.79
N LEU A 175 13.58 -0.60 -8.29
CA LEU A 175 14.52 -0.25 -7.23
C LEU A 175 14.17 -0.92 -5.90
N TYR A 176 12.91 -0.85 -5.44
CA TYR A 176 12.56 -1.50 -4.18
C TYR A 176 12.67 -3.02 -4.29
N SER A 177 12.31 -3.61 -5.44
CA SER A 177 12.40 -5.06 -5.66
C SER A 177 13.85 -5.53 -5.65
N PHE A 178 14.76 -4.74 -6.23
CA PHE A 178 16.20 -4.97 -6.16
C PHE A 178 16.74 -4.93 -4.73
N ILE A 179 16.43 -3.88 -3.97
CA ILE A 179 16.89 -3.75 -2.58
C ILE A 179 16.35 -4.89 -1.71
N ILE A 180 15.08 -5.25 -1.88
CA ILE A 180 14.47 -6.40 -1.19
C ILE A 180 15.18 -7.69 -1.57
N ALA A 181 15.47 -7.92 -2.86
CA ALA A 181 16.21 -9.09 -3.31
C ALA A 181 17.59 -9.19 -2.66
N VAL A 182 18.35 -8.09 -2.60
CA VAL A 182 19.65 -8.03 -1.92
C VAL A 182 19.51 -8.43 -0.44
N ILE A 183 18.52 -7.90 0.26
CA ILE A 183 18.29 -8.22 1.69
C ILE A 183 17.91 -9.69 1.87
N VAL A 184 16.96 -10.20 1.07
CA VAL A 184 16.47 -11.57 1.18
C VAL A 184 17.58 -12.57 0.86
N LEU A 185 18.38 -12.35 -0.18
CA LEU A 185 19.52 -13.20 -0.54
C LEU A 185 20.65 -13.18 0.51
N ASN A 186 20.68 -12.17 1.38
CA ASN A 186 21.60 -12.10 2.51
C ASN A 186 21.02 -12.71 3.80
N GLY A 187 19.93 -13.49 3.71
CA GLY A 187 19.27 -14.12 4.87
C GLY A 187 18.17 -13.27 5.51
N GLY A 188 17.69 -12.23 4.83
CA GLY A 188 16.57 -11.39 5.29
C GLY A 188 16.97 -10.17 6.12
N THR A 189 18.25 -10.03 6.45
CA THR A 189 18.83 -8.90 7.21
C THR A 189 20.17 -8.50 6.61
N ILE A 190 20.48 -7.21 6.58
CA ILE A 190 21.77 -6.71 6.06
C ILE A 190 22.25 -5.49 6.85
N HIS A 191 23.55 -5.41 7.14
CA HIS A 191 24.17 -4.19 7.69
C HIS A 191 24.23 -3.07 6.65
N GLU A 192 24.09 -1.82 7.09
CA GLU A 192 24.13 -0.62 6.24
C GLU A 192 25.40 -0.56 5.37
N GLN A 193 26.57 -0.82 5.95
CA GLN A 193 27.85 -0.85 5.22
C GLN A 193 27.87 -1.88 4.08
N LYS A 194 27.23 -3.04 4.28
CA LYS A 194 27.16 -4.10 3.27
C LYS A 194 26.16 -3.72 2.18
N LEU A 195 25.03 -3.12 2.55
CA LEU A 195 24.05 -2.60 1.60
C LEU A 195 24.65 -1.48 0.73
N GLU A 196 25.39 -0.55 1.33
CA GLU A 196 26.08 0.54 0.63
C GLU A 196 27.07 0.00 -0.41
N ARG A 197 27.82 -1.06 -0.08
CA ARG A 197 28.70 -1.73 -1.05
C ARG A 197 27.93 -2.28 -2.26
N TYR A 198 26.74 -2.83 -2.07
CA TYR A 198 25.90 -3.29 -3.19
C TYR A 198 25.36 -2.12 -4.02
N LEU A 199 24.90 -1.06 -3.36
CA LEU A 199 24.39 0.15 -4.04
C LEU A 199 25.48 0.87 -4.83
N LYS A 200 26.71 0.88 -4.33
CA LYS A 200 27.86 1.43 -5.05
C LYS A 200 28.16 0.66 -6.34
N ARG A 201 27.99 -0.67 -6.33
CA ARG A 201 28.17 -1.50 -7.54
C ARG A 201 27.11 -1.24 -8.60
N THR A 202 25.92 -0.79 -8.20
CA THR A 202 24.85 -0.39 -9.12
C THR A 202 24.84 1.11 -9.42
N ASN A 203 25.85 1.86 -8.95
CA ASN A 203 25.95 3.31 -9.11
C ASN A 203 24.73 4.07 -8.55
N THR A 204 24.19 3.58 -7.42
CA THR A 204 23.01 4.14 -6.72
C THR A 204 23.29 4.40 -5.23
N ASP A 205 24.55 4.60 -4.85
CA ASP A 205 24.97 4.88 -3.46
C ASP A 205 24.58 6.30 -3.02
N ALA A 206 24.78 7.30 -3.88
CA ALA A 206 24.41 8.69 -3.58
C ALA A 206 23.01 9.05 -4.10
N TRP A 207 22.69 8.63 -5.31
CA TRP A 207 21.45 8.99 -6.01
C TRP A 207 20.83 7.78 -6.68
N THR A 208 19.52 7.62 -6.49
CA THR A 208 18.71 6.73 -7.32
C THR A 208 18.11 7.55 -8.46
N PRO A 209 17.58 6.90 -9.52
CA PRO A 209 16.75 7.56 -10.53
C PRO A 209 15.50 8.30 -10.01
N ILE A 210 15.21 8.22 -8.71
CA ILE A 210 13.98 8.77 -8.10
C ILE A 210 14.30 9.91 -7.13
N ASP A 211 15.22 9.67 -6.19
CA ASP A 211 15.65 10.63 -5.18
C ASP A 211 17.06 10.25 -4.68
N ARG A 212 17.60 11.06 -3.78
CA ARG A 212 18.79 10.72 -3.01
C ARG A 212 18.59 9.40 -2.26
N THR A 213 19.62 8.55 -2.24
CA THR A 213 19.52 7.17 -1.77
C THR A 213 19.08 7.07 -0.30
N ASP A 214 19.57 7.95 0.56
CA ASP A 214 19.16 8.06 1.96
C ASP A 214 17.66 8.36 2.11
N ARG A 215 17.14 9.32 1.35
CA ARG A 215 15.71 9.68 1.32
C ARG A 215 14.86 8.55 0.77
N PHE A 216 15.34 7.86 -0.25
CA PHE A 216 14.69 6.69 -0.81
C PHE A 216 14.57 5.57 0.23
N LEU A 217 15.66 5.24 0.94
CA LEU A 217 15.63 4.24 2.02
C LEU A 217 14.70 4.64 3.17
N GLN A 218 14.66 5.92 3.55
CA GLN A 218 13.70 6.44 4.54
C GLN A 218 12.25 6.29 4.06
N ARG A 219 11.99 6.57 2.78
CA ARG A 219 10.68 6.37 2.16
C ARG A 219 10.26 4.91 2.20
N LEU A 220 11.15 3.98 1.84
CA LEU A 220 10.88 2.54 1.94
C LEU A 220 10.57 2.08 3.37
N CYS A 221 11.23 2.66 4.36
CA CYS A 221 10.92 2.39 5.77
C CYS A 221 9.53 2.91 6.16
N LYS A 222 9.16 4.10 5.70
CA LYS A 222 7.84 4.71 5.95
C LYS A 222 6.70 3.90 5.32
N GLU A 223 6.89 3.45 4.09
CA GLU A 223 5.92 2.64 3.34
C GLU A 223 5.88 1.17 3.79
N GLY A 224 6.79 0.75 4.68
CA GLY A 224 6.80 -0.56 5.30
C GLY A 224 7.45 -1.67 4.48
N TYR A 225 8.19 -1.30 3.42
CA TYR A 225 9.05 -2.22 2.67
C TYR A 225 10.25 -2.68 3.49
N LEU A 226 10.83 -1.76 4.27
CA LEU A 226 12.01 -2.00 5.10
C LEU A 226 11.75 -1.64 6.56
N VAL A 227 12.54 -2.24 7.44
CA VAL A 227 12.66 -1.84 8.85
C VAL A 227 14.12 -1.53 9.10
N ARG A 228 14.40 -0.29 9.51
CA ARG A 228 15.73 0.13 9.96
C ARG A 228 15.86 -0.14 11.46
N ASN A 229 16.77 -1.03 11.82
CA ASN A 229 17.16 -1.30 13.19
C ASN A 229 18.47 -0.54 13.48
N ARG A 230 18.53 0.14 14.62
CA ARG A 230 19.74 0.82 15.11
C ARG A 230 20.02 0.24 16.49
N ASP A 231 21.11 -0.51 16.60
CA ASP A 231 21.61 -1.01 17.87
C ASP A 231 22.90 -0.25 18.23
N VAL A 232 23.16 -0.13 19.53
CA VAL A 232 24.40 0.47 20.03
C VAL A 232 25.15 -0.64 20.75
N ASP A 233 26.13 -1.23 20.06
CA ASP A 233 26.96 -2.29 20.60
C ASP A 233 28.35 -1.73 20.90
N GLY A 234 28.79 -1.86 22.15
CA GLY A 234 30.12 -1.38 22.58
C GLY A 234 30.39 0.13 22.39
N GLY A 235 29.37 0.95 22.10
CA GLY A 235 29.51 2.38 21.79
C GLY A 235 29.55 2.72 20.29
N GLU A 236 29.60 1.70 19.42
CA GLU A 236 29.45 1.87 17.98
C GLU A 236 27.98 1.67 17.56
N GLU A 237 27.51 2.53 16.65
CA GLU A 237 26.16 2.42 16.12
C GLU A 237 26.12 1.43 14.95
N VAL A 238 25.47 0.30 15.17
CA VAL A 238 25.27 -0.71 14.13
C VAL A 238 23.85 -0.55 13.57
N ILE A 239 23.78 -0.18 12.30
CA ILE A 239 22.52 -0.02 11.58
C ILE A 239 22.30 -1.21 10.66
N GLU A 240 21.13 -1.83 10.80
CA GLU A 240 20.70 -2.97 10.01
C GLU A 240 19.38 -2.68 9.30
N TYR A 241 19.26 -3.16 8.08
CA TYR A 241 18.03 -3.15 7.30
C TYR A 241 17.45 -4.55 7.21
N ILE A 242 16.16 -4.63 7.47
CA ILE A 242 15.40 -5.88 7.56
C ILE A 242 14.18 -5.76 6.67
N LEU A 243 13.74 -6.87 6.11
CA LEU A 243 12.54 -6.90 5.27
C LEU A 243 11.27 -6.56 6.10
N GLY A 244 10.57 -5.51 5.70
CA GLY A 244 9.34 -5.07 6.33
C GLY A 244 8.11 -5.89 5.90
N PRO A 245 6.96 -5.76 6.62
CA PRO A 245 5.77 -6.57 6.37
C PRO A 245 5.23 -6.44 4.94
N ARG A 246 5.30 -5.24 4.36
CA ARG A 246 4.81 -5.01 3.00
C ARG A 246 5.71 -5.69 1.97
N GLY A 247 7.02 -5.57 2.14
CA GLY A 247 8.00 -6.23 1.27
C GLY A 247 7.87 -7.76 1.31
N LYS A 248 7.50 -8.34 2.45
CA LYS A 248 7.20 -9.78 2.59
C LYS A 248 5.98 -10.20 1.76
N ILE A 249 4.94 -9.37 1.67
CA ILE A 249 3.70 -9.71 0.94
C ILE A 249 3.81 -9.43 -0.56
N GLU A 250 4.32 -8.26 -0.96
CA GLU A 250 4.35 -7.87 -2.38
C GLU A 250 5.43 -8.60 -3.18
N VAL A 251 6.64 -8.73 -2.61
CA VAL A 251 7.76 -9.39 -3.28
C VAL A 251 7.96 -10.78 -2.68
N GLY A 252 8.28 -10.85 -1.39
CA GLY A 252 8.56 -12.09 -0.68
C GLY A 252 9.69 -12.93 -1.30
N THR A 253 9.93 -14.12 -0.77
CA THR A 253 10.97 -15.03 -1.29
C THR A 253 10.64 -15.54 -2.70
N LYS A 254 9.37 -15.80 -2.97
CA LYS A 254 8.90 -16.27 -4.29
C LYS A 254 9.10 -15.21 -5.39
N GLY A 255 8.81 -13.94 -5.10
CA GLY A 255 9.04 -12.84 -6.05
C GLY A 255 10.53 -12.62 -6.32
N VAL A 256 11.37 -12.68 -5.27
CA VAL A 256 12.83 -12.63 -5.44
C VAL A 256 13.34 -13.81 -6.28
N ALA A 257 12.86 -15.03 -6.03
CA ALA A 257 13.22 -16.18 -6.85
C ALA A 257 12.87 -15.98 -8.32
N ARG A 258 11.66 -15.48 -8.61
CA ARG A 258 11.22 -15.19 -9.98
C ARG A 258 12.08 -14.11 -10.64
N LEU A 259 12.42 -13.05 -9.90
CA LEU A 259 13.31 -11.98 -10.40
C LEU A 259 14.69 -12.53 -10.74
N VAL A 260 15.28 -13.32 -9.84
CA VAL A 260 16.61 -13.91 -10.02
C VAL A 260 16.63 -14.88 -11.20
N ARG A 261 15.58 -15.69 -11.39
CA ARG A 261 15.42 -16.54 -12.59
C ARG A 261 15.31 -15.73 -13.88
N GLU A 262 14.55 -14.65 -13.89
CA GLU A 262 14.40 -13.83 -15.10
C GLU A 262 15.73 -13.17 -15.51
N VAL A 263 16.54 -12.76 -14.52
CA VAL A 263 17.82 -12.07 -14.76
C VAL A 263 18.96 -13.04 -15.08
N TYR A 264 19.03 -14.19 -14.39
CA TYR A 264 20.17 -15.12 -14.47
C TYR A 264 19.85 -16.50 -15.04
N GLY A 265 18.58 -16.94 -15.03
CA GLY A 265 18.14 -18.27 -15.42
C GLY A 265 17.87 -18.46 -16.92
N ARG A 266 18.54 -17.69 -17.79
CA ARG A 266 18.55 -17.89 -19.25
C ARG A 266 19.88 -18.51 -19.71
N SER A 267 20.39 -19.51 -19.00
CA SER A 267 21.52 -20.32 -19.48
C SER A 267 21.00 -21.52 -20.24
N ASP A 268 21.45 -21.74 -21.48
CA ASP A 268 21.07 -22.89 -22.31
C ASP A 268 21.66 -24.25 -21.83
N ASP A 269 22.27 -24.27 -20.63
CA ASP A 269 23.01 -25.42 -20.09
C ASP A 269 22.28 -26.03 -18.89
N CYS A 270 21.63 -27.17 -19.10
CA CYS A 270 20.77 -27.84 -18.12
C CYS A 270 21.45 -28.11 -16.76
N GLU A 271 22.74 -28.45 -16.74
CA GLU A 271 23.48 -28.73 -15.50
C GLU A 271 23.74 -27.45 -14.66
N ARG A 272 23.89 -26.29 -15.32
CA ARG A 272 24.08 -25.01 -14.62
C ARG A 272 22.77 -24.54 -13.99
N ASP A 273 21.64 -24.87 -14.61
CA ASP A 273 20.32 -24.53 -14.10
C ASP A 273 20.01 -25.27 -12.79
N ASP A 274 20.39 -26.55 -12.68
CA ASP A 274 20.20 -27.32 -11.44
C ASP A 274 21.07 -26.79 -10.28
N GLU A 275 22.36 -26.50 -10.52
CA GLU A 275 23.23 -25.91 -9.49
C GLU A 275 22.73 -24.52 -9.08
N PHE A 276 22.28 -23.72 -10.05
CA PHE A 276 21.70 -22.41 -9.80
C PHE A 276 20.45 -22.49 -8.93
N GLU A 277 19.52 -23.39 -9.24
CA GLU A 277 18.30 -23.59 -8.44
C GLU A 277 18.60 -24.09 -7.02
N ILE A 278 19.60 -24.97 -6.85
CA ILE A 278 20.05 -25.42 -5.52
C ILE A 278 20.61 -24.23 -4.70
N ARG A 279 21.46 -23.40 -5.31
CA ARG A 279 22.04 -22.20 -4.66
C ARG A 279 20.98 -21.17 -4.32
N LEU A 280 20.01 -20.97 -5.21
CA LEU A 280 18.88 -20.05 -5.01
C LEU A 280 17.99 -20.54 -3.87
N ALA A 281 17.61 -21.82 -3.86
CA ALA A 281 16.81 -22.41 -2.79
C ALA A 281 17.50 -22.28 -1.43
N ARG A 282 18.80 -22.56 -1.37
CA ARG A 282 19.62 -22.38 -0.15
C ARG A 282 19.62 -20.93 0.32
N SER A 283 19.81 -19.97 -0.59
CA SER A 283 19.89 -18.54 -0.25
C SER A 283 18.56 -17.96 0.22
N LEU A 284 17.43 -18.51 -0.26
CA LEU A 284 16.08 -18.08 0.11
C LEU A 284 15.48 -18.86 1.27
N GLY A 285 16.18 -19.89 1.79
CA GLY A 285 15.66 -20.80 2.80
C GLY A 285 14.46 -21.64 2.32
N LEU A 286 14.37 -21.90 1.01
CA LEU A 286 13.33 -22.73 0.41
C LEU A 286 13.72 -24.22 0.46
N LYS A 287 12.72 -25.11 0.50
CA LYS A 287 12.93 -26.55 0.32
C LYS A 287 13.63 -26.76 -1.03
N GLN A 288 14.71 -27.54 -1.06
CA GLN A 288 15.45 -27.81 -2.29
C GLN A 288 14.52 -28.43 -3.34
N PRO A 289 14.64 -28.05 -4.62
CA PRO A 289 13.92 -28.74 -5.69
C PRO A 289 14.36 -30.21 -5.68
N GLU A 290 13.40 -31.13 -5.74
CA GLU A 290 13.74 -32.55 -5.89
C GLU A 290 14.36 -32.75 -7.27
N PRO A 291 15.44 -33.54 -7.39
CA PRO A 291 16.04 -33.83 -8.68
C PRO A 291 14.97 -34.46 -9.57
N ARG A 292 14.85 -33.98 -10.82
CA ARG A 292 14.06 -34.67 -11.84
C ARG A 292 14.64 -36.08 -11.98
N ALA A 293 13.98 -37.05 -11.34
CA ALA A 293 14.21 -38.45 -11.67
C ALA A 293 13.91 -38.59 -13.17
N GLN A 294 14.88 -39.11 -13.90
CA GLN A 294 14.76 -39.43 -15.31
C GLN A 294 13.52 -40.32 -15.51
N GLU A 295 12.46 -39.76 -16.07
CA GLU A 295 11.39 -40.53 -16.71
C GLU A 295 11.91 -41.05 -18.05
N GLU A 296 12.86 -41.98 -18.03
CA GLU A 296 13.19 -42.85 -19.16
C GLU A 296 13.72 -44.18 -18.61
N GLN A 297 12.79 -45.07 -18.25
CA GLN A 297 12.90 -46.54 -18.37
C GLN A 297 11.70 -47.22 -17.71
N ALA A 298 10.51 -47.09 -18.33
CA ALA A 298 9.38 -47.99 -18.09
C ALA A 298 8.47 -48.12 -19.33
N GLU A 299 9.05 -48.11 -20.54
CA GLU A 299 8.45 -48.76 -21.72
C GLU A 299 9.50 -49.68 -22.31
N GLY A 300 9.71 -50.80 -21.61
CA GLY A 300 10.73 -51.78 -21.94
C GLY A 300 10.55 -53.02 -21.08
N GLY A 301 9.36 -53.62 -21.11
CA GLY A 301 9.14 -54.93 -20.51
C GLY A 301 7.77 -55.09 -19.86
N ALA A 302 6.76 -55.39 -20.67
CA ALA A 302 5.66 -56.29 -20.28
C ALA A 302 4.90 -56.74 -21.53
N ALA A 303 5.14 -58.01 -21.88
CA ALA A 303 4.31 -58.95 -22.65
C ALA A 303 3.80 -58.55 -24.05
#